data_AF-A0A914NYI8-F1
#
_entry.id   AF-A0A914NYI8-F1
#
_cell.length_a   1.000
_cell.length_b   1.000
_cell.length_c   1.000
_cell.angle_alpha   90.00
_cell.angle_beta   90.00
_cell.angle_gamma   90.00
#
_symmetry.space_group_name_H-M   'P 1'
#
loop_
_entity.id
_entity.type
_entity.pdbx_description
1 polymer ?
#
loop_
_entity_poly.entity_id
_entity_poly.type
_entity_poly.pdbx_seq_one_letter_code
_entity_poly.pdbx_strand_id
1 'polypeptide(L)'
;MFVDENLAQKFHKILDFFHLEQNDKQIEQIATVYWFIIEFGLCKQNGRICAIGAGLLSAYGELKYACSNEPEHEPFNPEITSL
;
A
#
# COMPACT_ATOMS: atom_id res chain seq x y z
N MET A 1 -12.59 1.52 0.68
CA MET A 1 -11.26 2.10 0.42
C MET A 1 -11.26 3.63 0.46
N PHE A 2 -12.03 4.32 -0.39
CA PHE A 2 -12.01 5.80 -0.48
C PHE A 2 -12.77 6.58 0.62
N VAL A 3 -13.34 5.90 1.62
CA VAL A 3 -14.09 6.54 2.72
C VAL A 3 -13.20 6.76 3.95
N ASP A 4 -12.00 6.17 3.98
CA ASP A 4 -11.05 6.35 5.08
C ASP A 4 -10.21 7.61 4.85
N GLU A 5 -10.56 8.69 5.56
CA GLU A 5 -9.86 9.97 5.48
C GLU A 5 -8.37 9.86 5.86
N ASN A 6 -8.01 8.94 6.77
CA ASN A 6 -6.63 8.77 7.22
C ASN A 6 -5.78 8.14 6.11
N LEU A 7 -6.31 7.13 5.44
CA LEU A 7 -5.64 6.51 4.28
C LEU A 7 -5.50 7.52 3.14
N ALA A 8 -6.57 8.28 2.83
CA ALA A 8 -6.55 9.29 1.79
C ALA A 8 -5.50 10.40 2.07
N GLN A 9 -5.45 10.91 3.31
CA GLN A 9 -4.47 11.93 3.72
C GLN A 9 -3.03 11.40 3.68
N LYS A 10 -2.80 10.15 4.11
CA LYS A 10 -1.46 9.54 4.05
C LYS A 10 -0.99 9.37 2.62
N PHE A 11 -1.87 8.91 1.73
CA PHE A 11 -1.54 8.76 0.31
C PHE A 11 -1.27 10.12 -0.35
N HIS A 12 -2.06 11.15 -0.03
CA HIS A 12 -1.82 12.50 -0.52
C HIS A 12 -0.45 13.05 -0.13
N LYS A 13 -0.01 12.85 1.13
CA LYS A 13 1.33 13.25 1.57
C LYS A 13 2.46 12.53 0.84
N ILE A 14 2.25 11.27 0.47
CA ILE A 14 3.21 10.51 -0.34
C ILE A 14 3.30 11.13 -1.73
N LEU A 15 2.17 11.44 -2.36
CA LEU A 15 2.16 12.13 -3.66
C LEU A 15 2.85 13.50 -3.59
N ASP A 16 2.58 14.29 -2.55
CA ASP A 16 3.22 15.59 -2.34
C ASP A 16 4.74 15.47 -2.17
N PHE A 17 5.22 14.42 -1.47
CA PHE A 17 6.64 14.15 -1.30
C PHE A 17 7.34 13.87 -2.64
N PHE A 18 6.68 13.11 -3.54
CA PHE A 18 7.22 12.84 -4.87
C PHE A 18 7.01 13.99 -5.86
N HIS A 19 6.14 14.96 -5.60
CA HIS A 19 5.78 16.00 -6.59
C HIS A 19 6.91 17.01 -6.91
N LEU A 20 8.05 16.94 -6.21
CA LEU A 20 9.11 17.94 -6.31
C LEU A 20 10.04 17.76 -7.53
N GLU A 21 10.11 16.60 -8.19
CA GLU A 21 11.01 16.40 -9.35
C GLU A 21 10.39 15.54 -10.46
N GLN A 22 9.40 16.09 -11.18
CA GLN A 22 8.66 15.47 -12.29
C GLN A 22 9.57 14.78 -13.34
N ASN A 23 9.93 13.52 -13.10
CA ASN A 23 10.72 12.65 -13.98
C ASN A 23 10.04 11.29 -14.06
N ASP A 24 10.11 10.62 -15.21
CA ASP A 24 9.47 9.32 -15.48
C ASP A 24 9.78 8.27 -14.41
N LYS A 25 11.01 8.31 -13.86
CA LYS A 25 11.41 7.44 -12.74
C LYS A 25 10.47 7.61 -11.54
N GLN A 26 10.12 8.83 -11.14
CA GLN A 26 9.24 9.05 -9.98
C GLN A 26 7.81 8.58 -10.24
N ILE A 27 7.33 8.64 -11.48
CA ILE A 27 6.00 8.10 -11.84
C ILE A 27 5.98 6.60 -11.57
N GLU A 28 7.04 5.89 -11.96
CA GLU A 28 7.19 4.45 -11.70
C GLU A 28 7.26 4.18 -10.18
N GLN A 29 8.02 4.98 -9.43
CA GLN A 29 8.09 4.90 -7.96
C GLN A 29 6.73 5.08 -7.29
N ILE A 30 5.95 6.09 -7.71
CA ILE A 30 4.60 6.33 -7.21
C ILE A 30 3.67 5.17 -7.57
N ALA A 31 3.77 4.62 -8.78
CA ALA A 31 2.98 3.48 -9.21
C ALA A 31 3.27 2.24 -8.36
N THR A 32 4.53 1.98 -8.03
CA THR A 32 4.92 0.89 -7.13
C THR A 32 4.38 1.11 -5.72
N VAL A 33 4.49 2.32 -5.18
CA VAL A 33 3.92 2.64 -3.86
C VAL A 33 2.39 2.52 -3.86
N TYR A 34 1.73 2.97 -4.92
CA TYR A 34 0.29 2.78 -5.10
C TYR A 34 -0.06 1.29 -5.09
N TRP A 35 0.70 0.45 -5.78
CA TRP A 35 0.46 -0.99 -5.81
C TRP A 35 0.51 -1.62 -4.42
N PHE A 36 1.52 -1.28 -3.61
CA PHE A 36 1.70 -1.86 -2.28
C PHE A 36 0.77 -1.29 -1.20
N ILE A 37 0.14 -0.13 -1.42
CA ILE A 37 -0.82 0.45 -0.46
C ILE A 37 -2.27 0.22 -0.92
N ILE A 38 -2.57 0.53 -2.17
CA ILE A 38 -3.93 0.59 -2.70
C ILE A 38 -4.37 -0.74 -3.29
N GLU A 39 -3.50 -1.47 -4.00
CA GLU A 39 -3.89 -2.76 -4.58
C GLU A 39 -3.69 -3.91 -3.60
N PHE A 40 -2.53 -3.97 -2.94
CA PHE A 40 -2.13 -5.10 -2.06
C PHE A 40 -1.81 -4.69 -0.62
N GLY A 41 -2.29 -3.52 -0.20
CA GLY A 41 -2.02 -3.01 1.14
C GLY A 41 -2.58 -3.86 2.27
N LEU A 42 -1.78 -3.96 3.33
CA LEU A 42 -2.14 -4.57 4.61
C LEU A 42 -2.03 -3.52 5.73
N CYS A 43 -2.80 -3.69 6.78
CA CYS A 43 -2.70 -2.89 7.99
C CYS A 43 -2.70 -3.77 9.23
N LYS A 44 -2.06 -3.31 10.31
CA LYS A 44 -2.07 -3.99 11.59
C LYS A 44 -3.03 -3.28 12.53
N GLN A 45 -4.11 -3.96 12.91
CA GLN A 45 -5.12 -3.44 13.83
C GLN A 45 -5.26 -4.41 15.01
N ASN A 46 -5.10 -3.91 16.24
CA ASN A 46 -5.21 -4.71 17.46
C ASN A 46 -4.34 -5.99 17.43
N GLY A 47 -3.14 -5.90 16.86
CA GLY A 47 -2.21 -7.02 16.73
C GLY A 47 -2.53 -8.00 15.60
N ARG A 48 -3.62 -7.82 14.85
CA ARG A 48 -4.02 -8.65 13.71
C ARG A 48 -3.71 -7.95 12.39
N ILE A 49 -3.36 -8.74 11.38
CA ILE A 49 -3.15 -8.27 10.02
C ILE A 49 -4.50 -8.29 9.30
N CYS A 50 -4.86 -7.15 8.71
CA CYS A 50 -6.10 -6.95 7.98
C CYS A 50 -5.76 -6.37 6.59
N ALA A 51 -6.36 -6.92 5.54
CA ALA A 51 -6.22 -6.37 4.20
C ALA A 51 -7.00 -5.06 4.04
N ILE A 52 -6.37 -4.10 3.37
CA ILE A 52 -6.98 -2.84 2.94
C ILE A 52 -6.95 -2.67 1.42
N GLY A 53 -6.09 -3.42 0.72
CA GLY A 53 -5.91 -3.35 -0.72
C GLY A 53 -7.13 -3.83 -1.52
N ALA A 54 -7.46 -3.14 -2.61
CA ALA A 54 -8.58 -3.47 -3.48
C ALA A 54 -8.43 -4.85 -4.16
N GLY A 55 -7.21 -5.19 -4.60
CA GLY A 55 -6.88 -6.51 -5.16
C GLY A 55 -7.13 -7.62 -4.15
N LEU A 56 -6.61 -7.48 -2.93
CA LEU A 56 -6.85 -8.45 -1.85
C LEU A 56 -8.34 -8.55 -1.49
N LEU A 57 -9.05 -7.43 -1.36
CA LEU A 57 -10.47 -7.44 -0.98
C LEU A 57 -11.38 -8.04 -2.07
N SER A 58 -10.95 -8.05 -3.34
CA SER A 58 -11.69 -8.62 -4.46
C SER A 58 -11.30 -10.07 -4.79
N ALA A 59 -10.18 -10.57 -4.26
CA ALA A 59 -9.67 -11.91 -4.50
C ALA A 59 -9.64 -12.76 -3.21
N TYR A 60 -10.65 -13.62 -3.02
CA TYR A 60 -10.78 -14.44 -1.80
C TYR A 60 -9.54 -15.29 -1.47
N GLY A 61 -8.91 -15.91 -2.48
CA GLY A 61 -7.71 -16.73 -2.29
C GLY A 61 -6.52 -15.92 -1.80
N GLU A 62 -6.26 -14.79 -2.47
CA GLU A 62 -5.17 -13.87 -2.11
C GLU A 62 -5.41 -13.21 -0.76
N LEU A 63 -6.65 -12.84 -0.43
CA LEU A 63 -7.02 -12.29 0.88
C LEU A 63 -6.59 -13.23 2.02
N LYS A 64 -6.93 -14.52 1.88
CA LYS A 64 -6.64 -15.54 2.88
C LYS A 64 -5.14 -15.76 3.00
N TYR A 65 -4.44 -15.81 1.86
CA TYR A 65 -2.99 -15.94 1.82
C TYR A 65 -2.30 -14.74 2.48
N ALA A 66 -2.65 -13.52 2.08
CA ALA A 66 -2.06 -12.26 2.56
C ALA A 66 -2.26 -12.04 4.08
N CYS A 67 -3.39 -12.48 4.63
CA CYS A 67 -3.67 -12.40 6.07
C CYS A 67 -3.14 -13.60 6.88
N SER A 68 -2.53 -14.59 6.24
CA SER A 68 -1.91 -15.75 6.91
C SER A 68 -0.46 -15.46 7.32
N ASN A 69 0.23 -16.44 7.92
CA ASN A 69 1.66 -16.32 8.24
C ASN A 69 2.57 -16.88 7.13
N GLU A 70 2.02 -17.22 5.96
CA GLU A 70 2.80 -17.73 4.82
C GLU A 70 3.61 -16.64 4.08
N PRO A 71 3.05 -15.45 3.78
CA PRO A 71 3.84 -14.38 3.19
C PRO A 71 4.69 -13.64 4.24
N GLU A 72 5.79 -13.06 3.78
CA GLU A 72 6.60 -12.15 4.60
C GLU A 72 5.90 -10.80 4.72
N HIS A 73 5.77 -10.31 5.95
CA HIS A 73 5.17 -9.00 6.23
C HIS A 73 6.24 -8.03 6.71
N GLU A 74 6.52 -7.04 5.88
CA GLU A 74 7.44 -5.96 6.22
C GLU A 74 6.69 -4.66 6.56
N PRO A 75 7.21 -3.84 7.50
CA PRO A 75 6.72 -2.49 7.69
C PRO A 75 6.86 -1.67 6.41
N PHE A 76 5.82 -0.90 6.08
CA PHE A 76 5.88 0.00 4.93
C PHE A 76 7.01 1.02 5.09
N ASN A 77 7.94 1.05 4.13
CA ASN A 77 9.00 2.04 4.02
C ASN A 77 9.02 2.59 2.59
N PRO A 78 8.65 3.87 2.36
CA PRO A 78 8.55 4.43 1.01
C PRO A 78 9.88 4.40 0.25
N GLU A 79 11.04 4.46 0.92
CA GLU A 79 12.35 4.40 0.27
C GLU A 79 12.69 3.01 -0.26
N ILE A 80 12.15 1.94 0.36
CA ILE A 80 12.38 0.55 -0.07
C ILE A 80 11.29 0.12 -1.05
N THR A 81 10.04 0.49 -0.78
CA THR A 81 8.88 0.10 -1.59
C THR A 81 8.85 0.81 -2.95
N SER A 82 9.57 1.92 -3.11
CA SER A 82 9.65 2.67 -4.38
C SER A 82 10.91 2.35 -5.21
N LEU A 83 11.66 1.30 -4.88
CA LEU A 83 12.80 0.81 -5.67
C LEU A 83 12.34 -0.14 -6.78
#